data_AF-A0A5U9QRP9-F1
#
_entry.id   AF-A0A5U9QRP9-F1
#
_cell.length_a   1.000
_cell.length_b   1.000
_cell.length_c   1.000
_cell.angle_alpha   90.00
_cell.angle_beta   90.00
_cell.angle_gamma   90.00
#
_symmetry.space_group_name_H-M   'P 1'
#
loop_
_entity.id
_entity.type
_entity.pdbx_description
1 polymer ?
#
loop_
_entity_poly.entity_id
_entity_poly.type
_entity_poly.pdbx_seq_one_letter_code
_entity_poly.pdbx_strand_id
1 'polypeptide(L)'
;LTSHRSQKVLVICAKATTALQLEQVLREREGIRAAVFHEGMSIIERDRAAAWFAEEDTGAQVLLCSEIGSEGRNFQFASNLVMFDLPFNPDLLEQRIGRLDRIGQAHDIQIHVPYLEKTAQSVLVRWYHEGLDAFEHTCPTGRAIYDSAYASLINYLAAPEETDGFDDLIKSCREQHEALKAQLEQGRDRLLEIHSNGGEKAQQLAQSIEEQDDDTNLIAFAMNLFDIVGINQDDRGDNLIVLTPSDHMLVPDFPGLPEDGCTITFERDVALSREDAQFITWEHPLIRNGLDLILSGDTGSSTISLLKNKALPVGTLLVELVYVVEAQAPKQLQLNRFLPPTPVRMLLDKNGNNLAAQVEFETFNRQLSAVNRHTGSKLVNAVQQDVHAILQLGETQIEKSARALIDNARREADEKLSGELSRLEALRAVNPNIRDDELAAIDSNRQQVLESLNQAGWRLDALRLIVVTHQ
;
A
#
# COMPACT_ATOMS: atom_id res chain seq x y z
N LEU A 1 34.61 -2.02 2.96
CA LEU A 1 33.95 -0.98 2.15
C LEU A 1 34.55 -0.85 0.75
N THR A 2 35.84 -0.51 0.59
CA THR A 2 36.49 -0.36 -0.74
C THR A 2 36.50 -1.63 -1.58
N SER A 3 36.59 -2.82 -0.95
CA SER A 3 36.51 -4.13 -1.63
C SER A 3 35.08 -4.57 -1.98
N HIS A 4 34.06 -3.87 -1.49
CA HIS A 4 32.65 -4.26 -1.59
C HIS A 4 31.77 -3.08 -2.04
N ARG A 5 32.21 -2.33 -3.07
CA ARG A 5 31.56 -1.08 -3.52
C ARG A 5 30.11 -1.25 -4.01
N SER A 6 29.73 -2.46 -4.42
CA SER A 6 28.37 -2.80 -4.87
C SER A 6 27.42 -3.22 -3.73
N GLN A 7 27.89 -3.29 -2.48
CA GLN A 7 27.06 -3.72 -1.36
C GLN A 7 26.66 -2.54 -0.48
N LYS A 8 25.38 -2.52 -0.10
CA LYS A 8 24.79 -1.55 0.83
C LYS A 8 25.11 -1.96 2.26
N VAL A 9 25.68 -1.04 3.02
CA VAL A 9 26.16 -1.30 4.38
C VAL A 9 25.55 -0.28 5.35
N LEU A 10 24.80 -0.80 6.33
CA LEU A 10 24.33 -0.02 7.46
C LEU A 10 25.42 -0.01 8.54
N VAL A 11 25.86 1.16 8.97
CA VAL A 11 26.86 1.32 10.03
C VAL A 11 26.22 2.06 11.19
N ILE A 12 26.22 1.46 12.36
CA ILE A 12 25.62 2.07 13.55
C ILE A 12 26.72 2.47 14.53
N CYS A 13 26.61 3.70 15.06
CA CYS A 13 27.44 4.22 16.13
C CYS A 13 26.59 4.95 17.18
N ALA A 14 27.11 5.09 18.39
CA ALA A 14 26.34 5.64 19.51
C ALA A 14 26.00 7.14 19.37
N LYS A 15 26.86 7.95 18.73
CA LYS A 15 26.74 9.41 18.70
C LYS A 15 26.75 9.97 17.29
N ALA A 16 25.88 10.95 17.04
CA ALA A 16 25.83 11.70 15.78
C ALA A 16 27.18 12.34 15.40
N THR A 17 27.95 12.83 16.38
CA THR A 17 29.29 13.40 16.14
C THR A 17 30.25 12.39 15.51
N THR A 18 30.15 11.11 15.90
CA THR A 18 30.97 10.04 15.34
C THR A 18 30.56 9.76 13.90
N ALA A 19 29.25 9.67 13.62
CA ALA A 19 28.74 9.49 12.26
C ALA A 19 29.20 10.61 11.31
N LEU A 20 29.12 11.87 11.74
CA LEU A 20 29.59 13.02 10.95
C LEU A 20 31.10 12.97 10.66
N GLN A 21 31.92 12.61 11.65
CA GLN A 21 33.37 12.46 11.46
C GLN A 21 33.71 11.30 10.54
N LEU A 22 32.99 10.18 10.66
CA LEU A 22 33.15 9.01 9.78
C LEU A 22 32.81 9.37 8.33
N GLU A 23 31.70 10.08 8.09
CA GLU A 23 31.33 10.55 6.75
C GLU A 23 32.45 11.36 6.13
N GLN A 24 32.96 12.36 6.86
CA GLN A 24 34.00 13.25 6.37
C GLN A 24 35.26 12.47 5.96
N VAL A 25 35.71 11.55 6.82
CA VAL A 25 36.92 10.74 6.56
C VAL A 25 36.71 9.79 5.39
N LEU A 26 35.56 9.10 5.32
CA LEU A 26 35.22 8.17 4.23
C LEU A 26 35.15 8.89 2.88
N ARG A 27 34.58 10.09 2.85
CA ARG A 27 34.46 10.91 1.64
C ARG A 27 35.79 11.49 1.20
N GLU A 28 36.52 12.15 2.11
CA GLU A 28 37.74 12.89 1.76
C GLU A 28 38.94 11.99 1.44
N ARG A 29 39.05 10.81 2.07
CA ARG A 29 40.22 9.94 1.89
C ARG A 29 40.01 8.83 0.87
N GLU A 30 38.82 8.23 0.86
CA GLU A 30 38.55 7.01 0.07
C GLU A 30 37.49 7.21 -1.02
N GLY A 31 36.90 8.41 -1.10
CA GLY A 31 35.84 8.73 -2.06
C GLY A 31 34.63 7.80 -1.89
N ILE A 32 34.30 7.41 -0.66
CA ILE A 32 33.15 6.55 -0.37
C ILE A 32 31.92 7.45 -0.19
N ARG A 33 30.84 7.09 -0.90
CA ARG A 33 29.54 7.76 -0.77
C ARG A 33 28.87 7.27 0.52
N ALA A 34 28.85 8.11 1.55
CA ALA A 34 28.23 7.81 2.83
C ALA A 34 27.17 8.88 3.16
N ALA A 35 25.97 8.42 3.53
CA ALA A 35 24.92 9.28 4.06
C ALA A 35 24.94 9.20 5.59
N VAL A 36 24.61 10.30 6.26
CA VAL A 36 24.47 10.36 7.73
C VAL A 36 22.99 10.34 8.07
N PHE A 37 22.64 9.67 9.17
CA PHE A 37 21.27 9.55 9.66
C PHE A 37 21.24 9.69 11.19
N HIS A 38 20.77 10.83 11.69
CA HIS A 38 20.69 11.09 13.13
C HIS A 38 19.49 11.94 13.53
N GLU A 39 19.18 11.97 14.83
CA GLU A 39 18.02 12.63 15.44
C GLU A 39 17.94 14.15 15.18
N GLY A 40 19.08 14.81 14.98
CA GLY A 40 19.14 16.25 14.64
C GLY A 40 18.75 16.61 13.20
N MET A 41 18.46 15.64 12.33
CA MET A 41 18.06 15.89 10.93
C MET A 41 16.55 16.10 10.83
N SER A 42 16.15 17.03 9.96
CA SER A 42 14.74 17.16 9.56
C SER A 42 14.24 15.89 8.88
N ILE A 43 12.92 15.70 8.83
CA ILE A 43 12.32 14.55 8.14
C ILE A 43 12.72 14.51 6.67
N ILE A 44 12.73 15.67 6.00
CA ILE A 44 13.12 15.82 4.59
C ILE A 44 14.59 15.42 4.36
N GLU A 45 15.50 15.77 5.27
CA GLU A 45 16.90 15.37 5.16
C GLU A 45 17.08 13.86 5.36
N ARG A 46 16.31 13.26 6.28
CA ARG A 46 16.30 11.80 6.49
C ARG A 46 15.74 11.08 5.27
N ASP A 47 14.68 11.61 4.66
CA ASP A 47 14.11 11.13 3.39
C ASP A 47 15.13 11.15 2.27
N ARG A 48 15.82 12.27 2.10
CA ARG A 48 16.87 12.40 1.09
C ARG A 48 18.02 11.41 1.32
N ALA A 49 18.45 11.23 2.58
CA ALA A 49 19.50 10.29 2.93
C ALA A 49 19.09 8.83 2.65
N ALA A 50 17.85 8.47 3.00
CA ALA A 50 17.30 7.14 2.73
C ALA A 50 17.14 6.90 1.22
N ALA A 51 16.60 7.86 0.48
CA ALA A 51 16.46 7.81 -0.98
C ALA A 51 17.82 7.62 -1.65
N TRP A 52 18.81 8.44 -1.28
CA TRP A 52 20.16 8.31 -1.82
C TRP A 52 20.81 6.97 -1.42
N PHE A 53 20.52 6.42 -0.25
CA PHE A 53 20.99 5.09 0.14
C PHE A 53 20.28 3.96 -0.62
N ALA A 54 19.00 4.11 -0.97
CA ALA A 54 18.22 3.13 -1.72
C ALA A 54 18.62 3.02 -3.20
N GLU A 55 19.12 4.10 -3.82
CA GLU A 55 19.59 4.08 -5.21
C GLU A 55 20.68 3.02 -5.45
N GLU A 56 20.46 2.07 -6.36
CA GLU A 56 21.35 0.90 -6.54
C GLU A 56 22.78 1.28 -7.00
N ASP A 57 22.91 2.02 -8.10
CA ASP A 57 24.19 2.27 -8.76
C ASP A 57 24.84 3.61 -8.35
N THR A 58 24.05 4.68 -8.28
CA THR A 58 24.50 6.05 -8.04
C THR A 58 24.45 6.48 -6.58
N GLY A 59 23.79 5.66 -5.75
CA GLY A 59 23.48 5.95 -4.37
C GLY A 59 24.65 5.92 -3.38
N ALA A 60 24.36 6.32 -2.15
CA ALA A 60 25.23 6.10 -1.01
C ALA A 60 25.48 4.59 -0.83
N GLN A 61 26.74 4.21 -0.67
CA GLN A 61 27.11 2.83 -0.33
C GLN A 61 26.86 2.55 1.15
N VAL A 62 27.03 3.58 1.99
CA VAL A 62 27.01 3.46 3.45
C VAL A 62 25.95 4.39 4.03
N LEU A 63 25.17 3.88 4.98
CA LEU A 63 24.32 4.70 5.85
C LEU A 63 24.88 4.69 7.27
N LEU A 64 25.34 5.85 7.75
CA LEU A 64 25.94 6.04 9.07
C LEU A 64 24.86 6.53 10.04
N CYS A 65 24.39 5.65 10.92
CA CYS A 65 23.32 5.93 11.86
C CYS A 65 23.84 6.23 13.27
N SER A 66 23.24 7.22 13.94
CA SER A 66 23.25 7.30 15.41
C SER A 66 22.20 6.36 16.01
N GLU A 67 22.27 6.12 17.32
CA GLU A 67 21.36 5.23 18.08
C GLU A 67 19.87 5.47 17.79
N ILE A 68 19.45 6.74 17.67
CA ILE A 68 18.03 7.15 17.59
C ILE A 68 17.64 7.49 16.13
N GLY A 69 18.60 7.55 15.22
CA GLY A 69 18.37 7.94 13.84
C GLY A 69 17.33 7.05 13.16
N SER A 70 17.59 5.75 13.02
CA SER A 70 16.87 4.88 12.08
C SER A 70 15.52 4.31 12.56
N GLU A 71 14.82 4.96 13.49
CA GLU A 71 13.53 4.45 13.94
C GLU A 71 12.44 4.58 12.87
N GLY A 72 11.81 3.45 12.51
CA GLY A 72 10.66 3.41 11.59
C GLY A 72 10.94 2.96 10.15
N ARG A 73 12.18 3.04 9.65
CA ARG A 73 12.47 2.79 8.22
C ARG A 73 12.75 1.33 7.87
N ASN A 74 12.38 0.93 6.66
CA ASN A 74 12.68 -0.38 6.10
C ASN A 74 13.84 -0.28 5.11
N PHE A 75 14.97 -0.93 5.40
CA PHE A 75 16.11 -1.04 4.49
C PHE A 75 16.26 -2.48 3.99
N GLN A 76 15.21 -3.00 3.33
CA GLN A 76 15.13 -4.39 2.84
C GLN A 76 16.18 -4.75 1.77
N PHE A 77 16.77 -3.74 1.13
CA PHE A 77 17.86 -3.89 0.17
C PHE A 77 19.25 -4.02 0.83
N ALA A 78 19.37 -3.72 2.13
CA ALA A 78 20.63 -3.76 2.86
C ALA A 78 20.69 -5.00 3.76
N SER A 79 21.71 -5.83 3.55
CA SER A 79 21.93 -7.05 4.35
C SER A 79 23.20 -7.02 5.19
N ASN A 80 24.01 -5.96 5.11
CA ASN A 80 25.27 -5.85 5.86
C ASN A 80 25.12 -4.83 6.98
N LEU A 81 25.29 -5.28 8.22
CA LEU A 81 25.28 -4.44 9.41
C LEU A 81 26.68 -4.38 10.01
N VAL A 82 27.21 -3.17 10.18
CA VAL A 82 28.47 -2.92 10.89
C VAL A 82 28.15 -2.21 12.20
N MET A 83 28.54 -2.82 13.32
CA MET A 83 28.45 -2.18 14.63
C MET A 83 29.80 -1.53 14.95
N PHE A 84 29.87 -0.20 14.83
CA PHE A 84 31.09 0.56 15.14
C PHE A 84 31.38 0.59 16.65
N ASP A 85 30.31 0.50 17.44
CA ASP A 85 30.33 0.25 18.87
C ASP A 85 29.15 -0.66 19.23
N LEU A 86 29.19 -1.28 20.40
CA LEU A 86 28.11 -2.03 21.00
C LEU A 86 27.50 -1.22 22.14
N PRO A 87 26.16 -1.19 22.25
CA PRO A 87 25.49 -0.60 23.40
C PRO A 87 25.71 -1.49 24.62
N PHE A 88 25.51 -0.94 25.82
CA PHE A 88 25.64 -1.72 27.06
C PHE A 88 24.34 -2.50 27.39
N ASN A 89 23.18 -1.97 27.01
CA ASN A 89 21.89 -2.66 27.22
C ASN A 89 21.61 -3.62 26.04
N PRO A 90 21.40 -4.93 26.29
CA PRO A 90 21.00 -5.88 25.25
C PRO A 90 19.77 -5.46 24.44
N ASP A 91 18.80 -4.76 25.04
CA ASP A 91 17.60 -4.34 24.30
C ASP A 91 17.94 -3.38 23.16
N LEU A 92 18.96 -2.52 23.35
CA LEU A 92 19.43 -1.60 22.32
C LEU A 92 20.16 -2.36 21.21
N LEU A 93 20.90 -3.42 21.56
CA LEU A 93 21.55 -4.28 20.57
C LEU A 93 20.51 -4.93 19.66
N GLU A 94 19.46 -5.52 20.24
CA GLU A 94 18.35 -6.12 19.50
C GLU A 94 17.66 -5.07 18.60
N GLN A 95 17.43 -3.86 19.11
CA GLN A 95 16.86 -2.76 18.31
C GLN A 95 17.75 -2.36 17.13
N ARG A 96 19.09 -2.42 17.28
CA ARG A 96 20.04 -2.17 16.19
C ARG A 96 19.96 -3.26 15.13
N ILE A 97 19.88 -4.53 15.53
CA ILE A 97 19.74 -5.67 14.61
C ILE A 97 18.39 -5.62 13.89
N GLY A 98 17.30 -5.35 14.60
CA GLY A 98 15.94 -5.19 14.07
C GLY A 98 15.72 -3.99 13.13
N ARG A 99 16.78 -3.22 12.83
CA ARG A 99 16.78 -2.26 11.70
C ARG A 99 16.90 -2.96 10.36
N LEU A 100 17.58 -4.10 10.33
CA LEU A 100 17.64 -4.96 9.16
C LEU A 100 16.81 -6.23 9.39
N ASP A 101 16.83 -6.83 10.58
CA ASP A 101 16.17 -8.11 10.87
C ASP A 101 14.66 -7.96 10.93
N ARG A 102 14.05 -8.00 9.74
CA ARG A 102 12.63 -7.84 9.49
C ARG A 102 12.20 -8.83 8.41
N ILE A 103 10.95 -9.27 8.51
CA ILE A 103 10.31 -10.06 7.45
C ILE A 103 10.30 -9.24 6.15
N GLY A 104 10.64 -9.90 5.03
CA GLY A 104 10.76 -9.27 3.72
C GLY A 104 12.17 -8.80 3.35
N GLN A 105 13.20 -9.15 4.14
CA GLN A 105 14.59 -8.99 3.71
C GLN A 105 14.93 -9.92 2.52
N ALA A 106 15.70 -9.40 1.56
CA ALA A 106 16.10 -10.16 0.39
C ALA A 106 17.16 -11.24 0.68
N HIS A 107 17.98 -11.04 1.71
CA HIS A 107 19.11 -11.92 2.04
C HIS A 107 19.32 -12.01 3.55
N ASP A 108 19.95 -13.09 4.00
CA ASP A 108 20.39 -13.25 5.39
C ASP A 108 21.34 -12.10 5.80
N ILE A 109 21.16 -11.62 7.02
CA ILE A 109 21.91 -10.47 7.53
C ILE A 109 23.31 -10.89 7.93
N GLN A 110 24.30 -10.14 7.45
CA GLN A 110 25.71 -10.29 7.79
C GLN A 110 26.09 -9.22 8.80
N ILE A 111 26.33 -9.63 10.04
CA ILE A 111 26.73 -8.73 11.13
C ILE A 111 28.25 -8.73 11.25
N HIS A 112 28.84 -7.55 11.19
CA HIS A 112 30.27 -7.31 11.34
C HIS A 112 30.51 -6.42 12.55
N VAL A 113 31.28 -6.92 13.52
CA VAL A 113 31.59 -6.20 14.76
C VAL A 113 33.09 -6.00 14.87
N PRO A 114 33.67 -4.99 14.19
CA PRO A 114 35.06 -4.61 14.41
C PRO A 114 35.20 -3.95 15.79
N TYR A 115 36.03 -4.51 16.67
CA TYR A 115 36.25 -3.99 18.02
C TYR A 115 37.74 -3.81 18.32
N LEU A 116 38.05 -2.92 19.26
CA LEU A 116 39.41 -2.72 19.76
C LEU A 116 39.73 -3.75 20.85
N GLU A 117 40.88 -4.41 20.71
CA GLU A 117 41.37 -5.38 21.69
C GLU A 117 41.55 -4.75 23.08
N LYS A 118 41.27 -5.53 24.14
CA LYS A 118 41.46 -5.14 25.54
C LYS A 118 40.69 -3.86 25.93
N THR A 119 39.47 -3.71 25.41
CA THR A 119 38.57 -2.62 25.76
C THR A 119 37.25 -3.16 26.30
N ALA A 120 36.41 -2.27 26.84
CA ALA A 120 35.03 -2.64 27.21
C ALA A 120 34.26 -3.28 26.04
N GLN A 121 34.56 -2.91 24.80
CA GLN A 121 33.94 -3.49 23.61
C GLN A 121 34.31 -4.97 23.43
N SER A 122 35.57 -5.36 23.65
CA SER A 122 35.96 -6.78 23.57
C SER A 122 35.28 -7.64 24.64
N VAL A 123 35.01 -7.07 25.83
CA VAL A 123 34.24 -7.73 26.89
C VAL A 123 32.79 -7.92 26.46
N LEU A 124 32.15 -6.87 25.94
CA LEU A 124 30.77 -6.92 25.46
C LEU A 124 30.59 -7.91 24.31
N VAL A 125 31.51 -7.96 23.34
CA VAL A 125 31.44 -8.91 22.21
C VAL A 125 31.32 -10.34 22.72
N ARG A 126 32.23 -10.75 23.63
CA ARG A 126 32.22 -12.10 24.18
C ARG A 126 30.98 -12.39 25.00
N TRP A 127 30.56 -11.44 25.85
CA TRP A 127 29.37 -11.63 26.66
C TRP A 127 28.08 -11.72 25.82
N TYR A 128 27.93 -10.88 24.80
CA TYR A 128 26.79 -10.94 23.89
C TYR A 128 26.77 -12.21 23.03
N HIS A 129 27.92 -12.62 22.48
CA HIS A 129 27.99 -13.79 21.60
C HIS A 129 28.00 -15.11 22.37
N GLU A 130 29.01 -15.30 23.23
CA GLU A 130 29.21 -16.57 23.94
C GLU A 130 28.20 -16.75 25.07
N GLY A 131 27.88 -15.66 25.78
CA GLY A 131 26.99 -15.68 26.94
C GLY A 131 25.50 -15.64 26.58
N LEU A 132 25.10 -14.76 25.66
CA LEU A 132 23.70 -14.47 25.36
C LEU A 132 23.22 -14.91 23.97
N ASP A 133 24.14 -15.29 23.08
CA ASP A 133 23.85 -15.62 21.68
C ASP A 133 23.09 -14.52 20.91
N ALA A 134 23.33 -13.26 21.30
CA ALA A 134 22.49 -12.11 20.93
C ALA A 134 22.79 -11.50 19.55
N PHE A 135 23.75 -12.05 18.81
CA PHE A 135 24.03 -11.62 17.43
C PHE A 135 23.34 -12.52 16.40
N GLU A 136 23.28 -13.83 16.67
CA GLU A 136 22.77 -14.82 15.72
C GLU A 136 21.28 -15.13 15.96
N HIS A 137 20.79 -14.85 17.16
CA HIS A 137 19.42 -15.11 17.58
C HIS A 137 18.82 -13.93 18.35
N THR A 138 17.52 -13.71 18.18
CA THR A 138 16.73 -12.81 19.02
C THR A 138 16.88 -13.24 20.49
N CYS A 139 17.27 -12.30 21.36
CA CYS A 139 17.61 -12.60 22.74
C CYS A 139 16.60 -12.02 23.75
N PRO A 140 15.43 -12.68 23.97
CA PRO A 140 14.42 -12.19 24.92
C PRO A 140 14.86 -12.29 26.39
N THR A 141 15.94 -13.01 26.67
CA THR A 141 16.48 -13.20 28.03
C THR A 141 17.54 -12.16 28.40
N GLY A 142 18.03 -11.39 27.42
CA GLY A 142 19.22 -10.53 27.57
C GLY A 142 19.08 -9.57 28.74
N ARG A 143 17.91 -8.94 28.89
CA ARG A 143 17.67 -7.98 29.98
C ARG A 143 17.70 -8.60 31.36
N ALA A 144 17.07 -9.76 31.55
CA ALA A 144 17.03 -10.43 32.84
C ALA A 144 18.44 -10.85 33.32
N ILE A 145 19.25 -11.36 32.39
CA ILE A 145 20.64 -11.76 32.66
C ILE A 145 21.53 -10.53 32.86
N TYR A 146 21.31 -9.47 32.08
CA TYR A 146 21.97 -8.18 32.29
C TYR A 146 21.75 -7.66 33.71
N ASP A 147 20.50 -7.60 34.17
CA ASP A 147 20.18 -7.05 35.50
C ASP A 147 20.76 -7.93 36.62
N SER A 148 20.81 -9.27 36.45
CA SER A 148 21.39 -10.19 37.44
C SER A 148 22.93 -10.16 37.46
N ALA A 149 23.58 -10.04 36.30
CA ALA A 149 25.03 -10.03 36.15
C ALA A 149 25.65 -8.62 36.23
N TYR A 150 24.84 -7.56 36.29
CA TYR A 150 25.26 -6.16 36.16
C TYR A 150 26.46 -5.80 37.04
N ALA A 151 26.39 -6.11 38.33
CA ALA A 151 27.41 -5.74 39.30
C ALA A 151 28.78 -6.40 39.03
N SER A 152 28.77 -7.62 38.48
CA SER A 152 30.00 -8.32 38.08
C SER A 152 30.50 -7.82 36.73
N LEU A 153 29.61 -7.72 35.75
CA LEU A 153 29.93 -7.32 34.38
C LEU A 153 30.53 -5.91 34.32
N ILE A 154 30.02 -4.96 35.11
CA ILE A 154 30.50 -3.57 35.09
C ILE A 154 31.96 -3.44 35.55
N ASN A 155 32.43 -4.32 36.43
CA ASN A 155 33.82 -4.32 36.88
C ASN A 155 34.76 -4.73 35.72
N TYR A 156 34.40 -5.75 34.96
CA TYR A 156 35.15 -6.17 33.76
C TYR A 156 35.10 -5.11 32.65
N LEU A 157 34.02 -4.34 32.53
CA LEU A 157 33.96 -3.22 31.60
C LEU A 157 34.84 -2.04 32.04
N ALA A 158 34.92 -1.77 33.34
CA ALA A 158 35.75 -0.71 33.90
C ALA A 158 37.25 -1.06 33.87
N ALA A 159 37.59 -2.34 34.01
CA ALA A 159 38.96 -2.86 34.00
C ALA A 159 39.09 -4.09 33.08
N PRO A 160 39.08 -3.90 31.74
CA PRO A 160 39.06 -4.99 30.76
C PRO A 160 40.35 -5.82 30.67
N GLU A 161 41.41 -5.40 31.37
CA GLU A 161 42.67 -6.15 31.47
C GLU A 161 42.59 -7.27 32.52
N GLU A 162 41.67 -7.17 33.48
CA GLU A 162 41.44 -8.18 34.52
C GLU A 162 40.53 -9.28 33.96
N THR A 163 41.11 -10.35 33.44
CA THR A 163 40.36 -11.45 32.79
C THR A 163 40.02 -12.59 33.74
N ASP A 164 40.59 -12.61 34.94
CA ASP A 164 40.41 -13.69 35.91
C ASP A 164 38.93 -13.81 36.32
N GLY A 165 38.34 -14.99 36.08
CA GLY A 165 36.93 -15.27 36.39
C GLY A 165 35.92 -14.77 35.34
N PHE A 166 36.35 -14.10 34.27
CA PHE A 166 35.45 -13.63 33.22
C PHE A 166 34.85 -14.79 32.40
N ASP A 167 35.63 -15.83 32.11
CA ASP A 167 35.15 -17.02 31.39
C ASP A 167 34.09 -17.79 32.20
N ASP A 168 34.24 -17.84 33.53
CA ASP A 168 33.24 -18.43 34.42
C ASP A 168 31.94 -17.61 34.44
N LEU A 169 32.04 -16.27 34.40
CA LEU A 169 30.88 -15.39 34.26
C LEU A 169 30.14 -15.65 32.94
N ILE A 170 30.86 -15.74 31.82
CA ILE A 170 30.26 -16.04 30.50
C ILE A 170 29.53 -17.38 30.55
N LYS A 171 30.19 -18.42 31.06
CA LYS A 171 29.59 -19.76 31.18
C LYS A 171 28.32 -19.73 32.03
N SER A 172 28.35 -19.05 33.17
CA SER A 172 27.17 -18.88 34.03
C SER A 172 26.04 -18.14 33.32
N CYS A 173 26.36 -17.10 32.54
CA CYS A 173 25.36 -16.38 31.74
C CYS A 173 24.76 -17.29 30.67
N ARG A 174 25.56 -18.13 29.99
CA ARG A 174 25.07 -19.08 28.99
C ARG A 174 24.15 -20.14 29.61
N GLU A 175 24.52 -20.68 30.76
CA GLU A 175 23.66 -21.63 31.49
C GLU A 175 22.30 -21.00 31.87
N GLN A 176 22.31 -19.74 32.33
CA GLN A 176 21.07 -18.99 32.61
C GLN A 176 20.26 -18.70 31.34
N HIS A 177 20.92 -18.32 30.24
CA HIS A 177 20.28 -18.08 28.95
C HIS A 177 19.53 -19.32 28.45
N GLU A 178 20.19 -20.48 28.40
CA GLU A 178 19.57 -21.72 27.93
C GLU A 178 18.41 -22.16 28.84
N ALA A 179 18.56 -22.01 30.15
CA ALA A 179 17.50 -22.33 31.11
C ALA A 179 16.26 -21.44 30.93
N LEU A 180 16.46 -20.12 30.81
CA LEU A 180 15.38 -19.15 30.60
C LEU A 180 14.72 -19.33 29.23
N LYS A 181 15.50 -19.57 28.18
CA LYS A 181 15.00 -19.86 26.83
C LYS A 181 14.10 -21.09 26.82
N ALA A 182 14.55 -22.19 27.42
CA ALA A 182 13.74 -23.41 27.56
C ALA A 182 12.46 -23.18 28.36
N GLN A 183 12.51 -22.36 29.41
CA GLN A 183 11.33 -21.99 30.19
C GLN A 183 10.32 -21.18 29.37
N LEU A 184 10.79 -20.21 28.58
CA LEU A 184 9.94 -19.43 27.68
C LEU A 184 9.28 -20.32 26.62
N GLU A 185 10.04 -21.23 26.00
CA GLU A 185 9.51 -22.18 25.01
C GLU A 185 8.43 -23.10 25.57
N GLN A 186 8.58 -23.54 26.83
CA GLN A 186 7.57 -24.34 27.53
C GLN A 186 6.33 -23.51 27.92
N GLY A 187 6.50 -22.19 28.11
CA GLY A 187 5.42 -21.25 28.41
C GLY A 187 4.62 -20.78 27.19
N ARG A 188 5.01 -21.17 25.96
CA ARG A 188 4.33 -20.74 24.73
C ARG A 188 2.94 -21.35 24.60
N ASP A 189 1.94 -20.49 24.42
CA ASP A 189 0.61 -20.91 24.00
C ASP A 189 0.57 -21.08 22.48
N ARG A 190 0.90 -22.29 22.03
CA ARG A 190 0.93 -22.63 20.59
C ARG A 190 -0.43 -22.50 19.91
N LEU A 191 -1.54 -22.73 20.64
CA LEU A 191 -2.87 -22.59 20.05
C LEU A 191 -3.16 -21.12 19.77
N LEU A 192 -2.81 -20.23 20.71
CA LEU A 192 -2.93 -18.80 20.51
C LEU A 192 -2.04 -18.31 19.36
N GLU A 193 -0.79 -18.79 19.27
CA GLU A 193 0.13 -18.41 18.19
C GLU A 193 -0.39 -18.84 16.81
N ILE A 194 -0.85 -20.10 16.67
CA ILE A 194 -1.44 -20.62 15.42
C ILE A 194 -2.68 -19.82 15.04
N HIS A 195 -3.55 -19.53 16.01
CA HIS A 195 -4.73 -18.71 15.76
C HIS A 195 -4.35 -17.27 15.36
N SER A 196 -3.33 -16.69 15.98
CA SER A 196 -2.93 -15.30 15.77
C SER A 196 -2.28 -15.07 14.41
N ASN A 197 -1.50 -16.02 13.89
CA ASN A 197 -0.88 -15.88 12.57
C ASN A 197 -1.82 -16.26 11.40
N GLY A 198 -2.95 -16.92 11.68
CA GLY A 198 -3.96 -17.29 10.67
C GLY A 198 -3.59 -18.47 9.76
N GLY A 199 -2.36 -18.99 9.87
CA GLY A 199 -1.85 -20.17 9.17
C GLY A 199 -1.84 -20.05 7.65
N GLU A 200 -1.99 -21.19 6.98
CA GLU A 200 -1.95 -21.30 5.52
C GLU A 200 -2.99 -20.42 4.81
N LYS A 201 -4.15 -20.20 5.44
CA LYS A 201 -5.21 -19.35 4.87
C LYS A 201 -4.78 -17.88 4.80
N ALA A 202 -4.06 -17.39 5.80
CA ALA A 202 -3.53 -16.03 5.80
C ALA A 202 -2.43 -15.86 4.73
N GLN A 203 -1.59 -16.88 4.54
CA GLN A 203 -0.59 -16.88 3.47
C GLN A 203 -1.22 -16.87 2.07
N GLN A 204 -2.27 -17.66 1.85
CA GLN A 204 -3.02 -17.62 0.59
C GLN A 204 -3.65 -16.24 0.33
N LEU A 205 -4.20 -15.61 1.37
CA LEU A 205 -4.73 -14.26 1.26
C LEU A 205 -3.64 -13.24 0.92
N ALA A 206 -2.46 -13.35 1.53
CA ALA A 206 -1.32 -12.49 1.21
C ALA A 206 -0.91 -12.63 -0.26
N GLN A 207 -0.80 -13.85 -0.78
CA GLN A 207 -0.50 -14.10 -2.19
C GLN A 207 -1.58 -13.50 -3.13
N SER A 208 -2.86 -13.63 -2.77
CA SER A 208 -3.94 -13.02 -3.56
C SER A 208 -3.88 -11.49 -3.60
N ILE A 209 -3.30 -10.85 -2.59
CA ILE A 209 -3.07 -9.39 -2.57
C ILE A 209 -1.84 -9.04 -3.42
N GLU A 210 -0.76 -9.82 -3.32
CA GLU A 210 0.43 -9.66 -4.17
C GLU A 210 0.08 -9.76 -5.67
N GLU A 211 -0.77 -10.72 -6.06
CA GLU A 211 -1.24 -10.86 -7.44
C GLU A 211 -2.07 -9.66 -7.93
N GLN A 212 -2.65 -8.87 -7.02
CA GLN A 212 -3.39 -7.65 -7.37
C GLN A 212 -2.49 -6.42 -7.51
N ASP A 213 -1.30 -6.42 -6.91
CA ASP A 213 -0.36 -5.30 -7.02
C ASP A 213 0.17 -5.15 -8.48
N ASP A 214 0.18 -6.23 -9.27
CA ASP A 214 0.57 -6.24 -10.69
C ASP A 214 -0.51 -5.67 -11.66
N ASP A 215 -1.60 -5.08 -11.14
CA ASP A 215 -2.68 -4.54 -11.98
C ASP A 215 -2.29 -3.25 -12.72
N THR A 216 -1.84 -3.41 -13.96
CA THR A 216 -1.52 -2.30 -14.87
C THR A 216 -2.69 -1.39 -15.21
N ASN A 217 -3.94 -1.81 -15.00
CA ASN A 217 -5.10 -0.97 -15.31
C ASN A 217 -5.16 0.25 -14.40
N LEU A 218 -4.76 0.12 -13.12
CA LEU A 218 -4.70 1.24 -12.20
C LEU A 218 -3.75 2.32 -12.69
N ILE A 219 -2.58 1.93 -13.18
CA ILE A 219 -1.57 2.87 -13.69
C ILE A 219 -2.16 3.64 -14.88
N ALA A 220 -2.65 2.93 -15.89
CA ALA A 220 -3.25 3.55 -17.08
C ALA A 220 -4.45 4.45 -16.72
N PHE A 221 -5.29 4.00 -15.78
CA PHE A 221 -6.42 4.77 -15.28
C PHE A 221 -5.98 6.06 -14.57
N ALA A 222 -5.02 5.96 -13.65
CA ALA A 222 -4.53 7.10 -12.87
C ALA A 222 -3.88 8.15 -13.76
N MET A 223 -3.04 7.74 -14.71
CA MET A 223 -2.42 8.66 -15.67
C MET A 223 -3.46 9.43 -16.48
N ASN A 224 -4.49 8.73 -16.98
CA ASN A 224 -5.58 9.33 -17.74
C ASN A 224 -6.43 10.28 -16.86
N LEU A 225 -6.74 9.88 -15.63
CA LEU A 225 -7.45 10.71 -14.66
C LEU A 225 -6.68 12.02 -14.40
N PHE A 226 -5.38 11.94 -14.14
CA PHE A 226 -4.54 13.11 -13.89
C PHE A 226 -4.44 14.01 -15.11
N ASP A 227 -4.30 13.44 -16.32
CA ASP A 227 -4.27 14.22 -17.57
C ASP A 227 -5.59 14.97 -17.80
N ILE A 228 -6.74 14.29 -17.60
CA ILE A 228 -8.07 14.91 -17.71
C ILE A 228 -8.25 16.04 -16.69
N VAL A 229 -7.80 15.85 -15.44
CA VAL A 229 -7.84 16.88 -14.41
C VAL A 229 -6.89 18.04 -14.72
N GLY A 230 -5.88 17.83 -15.56
CA GLY A 230 -4.85 18.80 -15.91
C GLY A 230 -3.66 18.82 -14.95
N ILE A 231 -3.32 17.69 -14.33
CA ILE A 231 -2.14 17.56 -13.47
C ILE A 231 -0.94 17.16 -14.35
N ASN A 232 0.16 17.91 -14.22
CA ASN A 232 1.40 17.59 -14.92
C ASN A 232 2.05 16.34 -14.33
N GLN A 233 2.55 15.46 -15.19
CA GLN A 233 3.12 14.16 -14.82
C GLN A 233 4.53 14.07 -15.40
N ASP A 234 5.54 14.16 -14.54
CA ASP A 234 6.96 14.10 -14.92
C ASP A 234 7.57 12.78 -14.45
N ASP A 235 7.90 11.89 -15.39
CA ASP A 235 8.51 10.59 -15.12
C ASP A 235 10.00 10.77 -14.81
N ARG A 236 10.38 10.38 -13.59
CA ARG A 236 11.76 10.49 -13.10
C ARG A 236 12.59 9.23 -13.34
N GLY A 237 12.00 8.17 -13.90
CA GLY A 237 12.56 6.82 -13.89
C GLY A 237 12.31 6.12 -12.55
N ASP A 238 12.82 4.89 -12.42
CA ASP A 238 12.71 4.05 -11.21
C ASP A 238 11.27 3.91 -10.67
N ASN A 239 10.28 3.89 -11.56
CA ASN A 239 8.85 3.82 -11.25
C ASN A 239 8.35 4.96 -10.33
N LEU A 240 8.96 6.15 -10.47
CA LEU A 240 8.58 7.36 -9.76
C LEU A 240 8.07 8.44 -10.71
N ILE A 241 6.93 9.02 -10.37
CA ILE A 241 6.31 10.11 -11.13
C ILE A 241 6.11 11.30 -10.20
N VAL A 242 6.48 12.49 -10.66
CA VAL A 242 6.24 13.73 -9.95
C VAL A 242 4.99 14.38 -10.50
N LEU A 243 3.99 14.54 -9.63
CA LEU A 243 2.74 15.22 -9.93
C LEU A 243 2.87 16.68 -9.53
N THR A 244 2.57 17.60 -10.45
CA THR A 244 2.54 19.04 -10.16
C THR A 244 1.25 19.69 -10.67
N PRO A 245 0.69 20.66 -9.93
CA PRO A 245 -0.43 21.46 -10.41
C PRO A 245 -0.13 22.17 -11.74
N SER A 246 -1.17 22.54 -12.48
CA SER A 246 -1.03 23.31 -13.72
C SER A 246 -2.06 24.44 -13.82
N ASP A 247 -1.78 25.43 -14.68
CA ASP A 247 -2.67 26.57 -14.93
C ASP A 247 -4.00 26.18 -15.58
N HIS A 248 -4.12 24.96 -16.13
CA HIS A 248 -5.29 24.48 -16.86
C HIS A 248 -6.06 23.39 -16.10
N MET A 249 -5.84 23.26 -14.79
CA MET A 249 -6.57 22.30 -13.97
C MET A 249 -8.08 22.55 -13.97
N LEU A 250 -8.86 21.47 -13.95
CA LEU A 250 -10.32 21.52 -13.89
C LEU A 250 -10.84 22.16 -12.59
N VAL A 251 -10.08 22.00 -11.50
CA VAL A 251 -10.39 22.56 -10.19
C VAL A 251 -9.20 23.40 -9.68
N PRO A 252 -9.45 24.49 -8.92
CA PRO A 252 -8.39 25.31 -8.37
C PRO A 252 -7.42 24.52 -7.48
N ASP A 253 -7.97 23.62 -6.65
CA ASP A 253 -7.21 22.81 -5.70
C ASP A 253 -7.66 21.35 -5.81
N PHE A 254 -6.72 20.43 -6.08
CA PHE A 254 -7.02 19.00 -6.11
C PHE A 254 -6.75 18.36 -4.73
N PRO A 255 -7.76 17.80 -4.05
CA PRO A 255 -7.59 17.29 -2.69
C PRO A 255 -6.53 16.19 -2.58
N GLY A 256 -5.45 16.49 -1.88
CA GLY A 256 -4.31 15.58 -1.65
C GLY A 256 -3.08 15.89 -2.50
N LEU A 257 -3.16 16.81 -3.46
CA LEU A 257 -2.00 17.30 -4.23
C LEU A 257 -1.46 18.58 -3.58
N PRO A 258 -0.21 18.60 -3.08
CA PRO A 258 0.42 19.81 -2.57
C PRO A 258 0.71 20.83 -3.69
N GLU A 259 0.82 22.12 -3.34
CA GLU A 259 1.20 23.18 -4.30
C GLU A 259 2.59 22.94 -4.91
N ASP A 260 3.55 22.46 -4.12
CA ASP A 260 4.91 22.11 -4.57
C ASP A 260 4.96 20.76 -5.32
N GLY A 261 3.82 20.08 -5.45
CA GLY A 261 3.71 18.74 -6.02
C GLY A 261 4.02 17.61 -5.04
N CYS A 262 3.91 16.38 -5.52
CA CYS A 262 4.30 15.19 -4.77
C CYS A 262 4.90 14.11 -5.68
N THR A 263 5.73 13.26 -5.11
CA THR A 263 6.25 12.06 -5.79
C THR A 263 5.33 10.90 -5.50
N ILE A 264 5.00 10.12 -6.51
CA ILE A 264 4.16 8.93 -6.41
C ILE A 264 4.88 7.71 -6.98
N THR A 265 4.49 6.53 -6.52
CA THR A 265 4.88 5.24 -7.11
C THR A 265 3.72 4.26 -7.03
N PHE A 266 3.66 3.33 -7.98
CA PHE A 266 2.69 2.23 -8.00
C PHE A 266 3.31 0.93 -7.49
N GLU A 267 4.62 0.93 -7.21
CA GLU A 267 5.35 -0.25 -6.77
C GLU A 267 5.52 -0.26 -5.25
N ARG A 268 5.11 -1.36 -4.61
CA ARG A 268 5.17 -1.50 -3.16
C ARG A 268 6.61 -1.46 -2.65
N ASP A 269 7.53 -2.14 -3.32
CA ASP A 269 8.94 -2.22 -2.91
C ASP A 269 9.65 -0.85 -3.02
N VAL A 270 9.30 -0.08 -4.04
CA VAL A 270 9.78 1.30 -4.18
C VAL A 270 9.21 2.16 -3.04
N ALA A 271 7.92 2.05 -2.73
CA ALA A 271 7.32 2.81 -1.62
C ALA A 271 7.92 2.44 -0.25
N LEU A 272 8.28 1.18 -0.02
CA LEU A 272 8.93 0.73 1.21
C LEU A 272 10.35 1.30 1.38
N SER A 273 11.05 1.55 0.28
CA SER A 273 12.39 2.16 0.26
C SER A 273 12.36 3.69 0.20
N ARG A 274 11.28 4.28 -0.33
CA ARG A 274 11.06 5.72 -0.53
C ARG A 274 9.83 6.21 0.23
N GLU A 275 9.99 6.47 1.52
CA GLU A 275 8.93 7.01 2.38
C GLU A 275 8.42 8.40 1.93
N ASP A 276 9.20 9.13 1.14
CA ASP A 276 8.82 10.42 0.55
C ASP A 276 7.85 10.27 -0.65
N ALA A 277 7.73 9.07 -1.22
CA ALA A 277 6.82 8.77 -2.31
C ALA A 277 5.48 8.23 -1.78
N GLN A 278 4.38 8.67 -2.38
CA GLN A 278 3.06 8.12 -2.06
C GLN A 278 2.82 6.83 -2.83
N PHE A 279 2.49 5.75 -2.12
CA PHE A 279 2.09 4.49 -2.73
C PHE A 279 0.66 4.57 -3.24
N ILE A 280 0.50 4.52 -4.57
CA ILE A 280 -0.79 4.68 -5.23
C ILE A 280 -1.47 3.33 -5.40
N THR A 281 -2.66 3.23 -4.81
CA THR A 281 -3.59 2.10 -4.93
C THR A 281 -4.99 2.62 -5.26
N TRP A 282 -5.92 1.73 -5.57
CA TRP A 282 -7.35 2.07 -5.71
C TRP A 282 -7.94 2.75 -4.47
N GLU A 283 -7.36 2.51 -3.28
CA GLU A 283 -7.82 3.08 -2.01
C GLU A 283 -7.17 4.44 -1.69
N HIS A 284 -6.16 4.84 -2.47
CA HIS A 284 -5.42 6.07 -2.22
C HIS A 284 -6.36 7.29 -2.32
N PRO A 285 -6.26 8.27 -1.40
CA PRO A 285 -7.12 9.46 -1.42
C PRO A 285 -7.11 10.21 -2.75
N LEU A 286 -5.95 10.35 -3.42
CA LEU A 286 -5.87 11.00 -4.74
C LEU A 286 -6.80 10.33 -5.77
N ILE A 287 -6.81 8.99 -5.82
CA ILE A 287 -7.63 8.23 -6.76
C ILE A 287 -9.11 8.35 -6.40
N ARG A 288 -9.46 8.18 -5.11
CA ARG A 288 -10.85 8.29 -4.66
C ARG A 288 -11.42 9.71 -4.82
N ASN A 289 -10.64 10.74 -4.54
CA ASN A 289 -11.06 12.13 -4.69
C ASN A 289 -11.19 12.51 -6.16
N GLY A 290 -10.29 12.03 -7.02
CA GLY A 290 -10.42 12.22 -8.47
C GLY A 290 -11.63 11.49 -9.05
N LEU A 291 -11.88 10.26 -8.61
CA LEU A 291 -13.11 9.53 -8.95
C LEU A 291 -14.35 10.29 -8.50
N ASP A 292 -14.38 10.75 -7.25
CA ASP A 292 -15.51 11.51 -6.70
C ASP A 292 -15.75 12.82 -7.46
N LEU A 293 -14.68 13.54 -7.83
CA LEU A 293 -14.75 14.76 -8.61
C LEU A 293 -15.42 14.53 -9.98
N ILE A 294 -15.05 13.45 -10.67
CA ILE A 294 -15.60 13.12 -11.99
C ILE A 294 -17.03 12.57 -11.87
N LEU A 295 -17.28 11.64 -10.93
CA LEU A 295 -18.56 10.94 -10.79
C LEU A 295 -19.65 11.78 -10.12
N SER A 296 -19.27 12.77 -9.31
CA SER A 296 -20.22 13.74 -8.73
C SER A 296 -20.50 14.92 -9.66
N GLY A 297 -19.63 15.15 -10.65
CA GLY A 297 -19.79 16.18 -11.66
C GLY A 297 -20.72 15.76 -12.80
N ASP A 298 -20.97 16.69 -13.74
CA ASP A 298 -21.68 16.44 -14.98
C ASP A 298 -20.74 16.35 -16.20
N THR A 299 -19.43 16.46 -15.98
CA THR A 299 -18.42 16.36 -17.04
C THR A 299 -18.37 14.92 -17.57
N GLY A 300 -18.49 14.78 -18.89
CA GLY A 300 -18.58 13.46 -19.54
C GLY A 300 -19.99 12.88 -19.63
N SER A 301 -21.00 13.52 -19.01
CA SER A 301 -22.40 13.06 -19.04
C SER A 301 -23.07 13.16 -20.42
N SER A 302 -22.62 14.07 -21.30
CA SER A 302 -23.24 14.26 -22.60
C SER A 302 -22.24 14.59 -23.70
N THR A 303 -22.30 13.86 -24.82
CA THR A 303 -21.45 14.13 -25.98
C THR A 303 -22.08 13.63 -27.29
N ILE A 304 -21.51 14.07 -28.41
CA ILE A 304 -21.89 13.64 -29.76
C ILE A 304 -20.67 13.15 -30.52
N SER A 305 -20.84 12.09 -31.31
CA SER A 305 -19.78 11.51 -32.11
C SER A 305 -20.26 11.02 -33.47
N LEU A 306 -19.35 10.95 -34.43
CA LEU A 306 -19.59 10.41 -35.76
C LEU A 306 -18.95 9.03 -35.87
N LEU A 307 -19.70 8.09 -36.42
CA LEU A 307 -19.19 6.79 -36.82
C LEU A 307 -18.99 6.74 -38.33
N LYS A 308 -17.74 6.62 -38.76
CA LYS A 308 -17.39 6.51 -40.18
C LYS A 308 -17.45 5.06 -40.63
N ASN A 309 -18.61 4.63 -41.12
CA ASN A 309 -18.81 3.23 -41.52
C ASN A 309 -19.57 3.14 -42.84
N LYS A 310 -18.97 2.50 -43.86
CA LYS A 310 -19.58 2.29 -45.18
C LYS A 310 -20.60 1.15 -45.21
N ALA A 311 -20.55 0.25 -44.22
CA ALA A 311 -21.47 -0.88 -44.13
C ALA A 311 -22.83 -0.52 -43.51
N LEU A 312 -22.95 0.65 -42.88
CA LEU A 312 -24.17 1.11 -42.23
C LEU A 312 -24.80 2.27 -43.02
N PRO A 313 -26.14 2.37 -43.11
CA PRO A 313 -26.80 3.47 -43.79
C PRO A 313 -26.42 4.85 -43.22
N VAL A 314 -26.29 5.85 -44.09
CA VAL A 314 -26.05 7.24 -43.66
C VAL A 314 -27.24 7.74 -42.84
N GLY A 315 -26.94 8.42 -41.73
CA GLY A 315 -27.96 8.97 -40.84
C GLY A 315 -28.56 7.95 -39.89
N THR A 316 -28.04 6.71 -39.84
CA THR A 316 -28.35 5.78 -38.74
C THR A 316 -27.99 6.43 -37.40
N LEU A 317 -28.95 6.42 -36.49
CA LEU A 317 -28.83 6.89 -35.13
C LEU A 317 -28.56 5.72 -34.20
N LEU A 318 -27.52 5.86 -33.40
CA LEU A 318 -27.25 5.03 -32.23
C LEU A 318 -27.18 5.94 -31.02
N VAL A 319 -27.79 5.51 -29.92
CA VAL A 319 -27.74 6.23 -28.65
C VAL A 319 -27.10 5.32 -27.63
N GLU A 320 -25.93 5.72 -27.15
CA GLU A 320 -25.23 5.04 -26.08
C GLU A 320 -25.64 5.67 -24.76
N LEU A 321 -26.18 4.85 -23.86
CA LEU A 321 -26.71 5.22 -22.56
C LEU A 321 -25.95 4.47 -21.49
N VAL A 322 -25.46 5.18 -20.49
CA VAL A 322 -24.86 4.59 -19.30
C VAL A 322 -25.79 4.88 -18.15
N TYR A 323 -26.54 3.87 -17.74
CA TYR A 323 -27.31 3.91 -16.50
C TYR A 323 -26.40 3.52 -15.34
N VAL A 324 -26.69 4.03 -14.14
CA VAL A 324 -26.03 3.62 -12.90
C VAL A 324 -27.09 3.06 -11.98
N VAL A 325 -26.91 1.81 -11.56
CA VAL A 325 -27.73 1.17 -10.53
C VAL A 325 -27.08 1.41 -9.18
N GLU A 326 -27.81 2.01 -8.25
CA GLU A 326 -27.27 2.40 -6.95
C GLU A 326 -28.34 2.36 -5.85
N ALA A 327 -27.88 2.27 -4.61
CA ALA A 327 -28.71 2.32 -3.42
C ALA A 327 -28.23 3.47 -2.52
N GLN A 328 -29.18 4.24 -1.98
CA GLN A 328 -28.89 5.34 -1.08
C GLN A 328 -28.85 4.80 0.36
N ALA A 329 -27.66 4.70 0.93
CA ALA A 329 -27.47 4.18 2.28
C ALA A 329 -26.25 4.81 2.98
N PRO A 330 -26.26 4.91 4.32
CA PRO A 330 -25.07 5.30 5.08
C PRO A 330 -23.89 4.36 4.82
N LYS A 331 -22.67 4.91 4.74
CA LYS A 331 -21.43 4.13 4.50
C LYS A 331 -21.21 2.99 5.51
N GLN A 332 -21.72 3.11 6.73
CA GLN A 332 -21.64 2.08 7.77
C GLN A 332 -22.32 0.76 7.35
N LEU A 333 -23.31 0.80 6.44
CA LEU A 333 -23.98 -0.40 5.94
C LEU A 333 -23.17 -1.17 4.88
N GLN A 334 -22.07 -0.60 4.38
CA GLN A 334 -21.14 -1.27 3.46
C GLN A 334 -21.80 -1.86 2.20
N LEU A 335 -22.85 -1.22 1.66
CA LEU A 335 -23.56 -1.73 0.46
C LEU A 335 -22.66 -1.94 -0.75
N ASN A 336 -21.58 -1.17 -0.86
CA ASN A 336 -20.60 -1.27 -1.94
C ASN A 336 -19.94 -2.66 -2.02
N ARG A 337 -20.04 -3.51 -0.99
CA ARG A 337 -19.59 -4.91 -1.02
C ARG A 337 -20.45 -5.78 -1.95
N PHE A 338 -21.71 -5.41 -2.17
CA PHE A 338 -22.70 -6.22 -2.90
C PHE A 338 -23.28 -5.49 -4.12
N LEU A 339 -23.52 -4.19 -3.99
CA LEU A 339 -24.03 -3.33 -5.06
C LEU A 339 -23.39 -1.94 -4.96
N PRO A 340 -22.11 -1.78 -5.36
CA PRO A 340 -21.56 -0.44 -5.59
C PRO A 340 -22.32 0.25 -6.73
N PRO A 341 -22.16 1.57 -6.94
CA PRO A 341 -22.71 2.25 -8.12
C PRO A 341 -22.25 1.53 -9.40
N THR A 342 -23.16 0.76 -10.01
CA THR A 342 -22.80 -0.21 -11.04
C THR A 342 -23.28 0.31 -12.39
N PRO A 343 -22.37 0.59 -13.34
CA PRO A 343 -22.76 1.07 -14.65
C PRO A 343 -23.38 -0.04 -15.48
N VAL A 344 -24.49 0.27 -16.13
CA VAL A 344 -25.18 -0.58 -17.12
C VAL A 344 -25.20 0.17 -18.44
N ARG A 345 -24.26 -0.21 -19.32
CA ARG A 345 -24.15 0.34 -20.66
C ARG A 345 -25.21 -0.28 -21.58
N MET A 346 -25.91 0.57 -22.32
CA MET A 346 -26.86 0.20 -23.36
C MET A 346 -26.51 0.96 -24.64
N LEU A 347 -26.55 0.27 -25.78
CA LEU A 347 -26.33 0.86 -27.10
C LEU A 347 -27.57 0.62 -27.94
N LEU A 348 -28.47 1.61 -28.00
CA LEU A 348 -29.78 1.46 -28.60
C LEU A 348 -29.79 1.95 -30.05
N ASP A 349 -30.43 1.17 -30.92
CA ASP A 349 -30.85 1.64 -32.24
C ASP A 349 -32.20 2.40 -32.20
N LYS A 350 -32.66 2.89 -33.34
CA LYS A 350 -33.96 3.61 -33.46
C LYS A 350 -35.17 2.77 -33.03
N ASN A 351 -35.06 1.44 -33.06
CA ASN A 351 -36.13 0.53 -32.68
C ASN A 351 -36.03 0.08 -31.21
N GLY A 352 -35.00 0.54 -30.48
CA GLY A 352 -34.74 0.17 -29.09
C GLY A 352 -34.00 -1.15 -28.93
N ASN A 353 -33.40 -1.74 -29.98
CA ASN A 353 -32.59 -2.95 -29.81
C ASN A 353 -31.26 -2.60 -29.11
N ASN A 354 -30.94 -3.30 -28.02
CA ASN A 354 -29.67 -3.11 -27.30
C ASN A 354 -28.55 -3.96 -27.91
N LEU A 355 -27.50 -3.28 -28.37
CA LEU A 355 -26.31 -3.85 -29.03
C LEU A 355 -25.08 -3.90 -28.10
N ALA A 356 -25.19 -3.42 -26.85
CA ALA A 356 -24.03 -3.26 -25.96
C ALA A 356 -23.29 -4.58 -25.67
N ALA A 357 -24.00 -5.71 -25.62
CA ALA A 357 -23.38 -7.01 -25.38
C ALA A 357 -22.54 -7.51 -26.56
N GLN A 358 -22.81 -7.05 -27.79
CA GLN A 358 -22.09 -7.42 -29.01
C GLN A 358 -21.02 -6.40 -29.40
N VAL A 359 -21.10 -5.19 -28.84
CA VAL A 359 -20.23 -4.06 -29.18
C VAL A 359 -19.49 -3.61 -27.93
N GLU A 360 -18.24 -4.04 -27.80
CA GLU A 360 -17.34 -3.65 -26.69
C GLU A 360 -17.07 -2.12 -26.72
N PHE A 361 -16.82 -1.51 -25.55
CA PHE A 361 -16.78 -0.05 -25.38
C PHE A 361 -15.53 0.56 -26.02
N GLU A 362 -14.35 0.07 -25.69
CA GLU A 362 -13.08 0.68 -26.09
C GLU A 362 -12.83 0.58 -27.59
N THR A 363 -13.15 -0.58 -28.17
CA THR A 363 -13.04 -0.80 -29.62
C THR A 363 -14.00 0.08 -30.41
N PHE A 364 -15.22 0.27 -29.90
CA PHE A 364 -16.20 1.14 -30.53
C PHE A 364 -15.83 2.62 -30.38
N ASN A 365 -15.41 3.04 -29.19
CA ASN A 365 -14.98 4.40 -28.89
C ASN A 365 -13.84 4.85 -29.82
N ARG A 366 -12.85 3.98 -30.07
CA ARG A 366 -11.71 4.26 -30.96
C ARG A 366 -12.08 4.53 -32.43
N GLN A 367 -13.25 4.10 -32.88
CA GLN A 367 -13.73 4.33 -34.26
C GLN A 367 -14.50 5.65 -34.40
N LEU A 368 -14.83 6.28 -33.28
CA LEU A 368 -15.62 7.50 -33.25
C LEU A 368 -14.75 8.73 -33.48
N SER A 369 -15.37 9.78 -34.04
CA SER A 369 -14.72 11.08 -34.22
C SER A 369 -15.62 12.20 -33.73
N ALA A 370 -15.02 13.25 -33.16
CA ALA A 370 -15.75 14.40 -32.65
C ALA A 370 -16.39 15.22 -33.78
N VAL A 371 -17.51 15.89 -33.46
CA VAL A 371 -18.18 16.85 -34.35
C VAL A 371 -17.83 18.26 -33.91
N ASN A 372 -17.71 19.20 -34.86
CA ASN A 372 -17.62 20.61 -34.51
C ASN A 372 -18.93 21.09 -33.80
N ARG A 373 -18.81 22.09 -32.92
CA ARG A 373 -19.93 22.57 -32.09
C ARG A 373 -21.17 22.99 -32.89
N HIS A 374 -20.97 23.66 -34.03
CA HIS A 374 -22.08 24.21 -34.82
C HIS A 374 -22.90 23.12 -35.53
N THR A 375 -22.22 22.18 -36.19
CA THR A 375 -22.84 21.04 -36.88
C THR A 375 -23.48 20.09 -35.87
N GLY A 376 -22.81 19.83 -34.74
CA GLY A 376 -23.33 18.99 -33.67
C GLY A 376 -24.66 19.49 -33.13
N SER A 377 -24.76 20.78 -32.80
CA SER A 377 -26.01 21.37 -32.28
C SER A 377 -27.19 21.23 -33.24
N LYS A 378 -26.98 21.45 -34.53
CA LYS A 378 -28.04 21.27 -35.55
C LYS A 378 -28.46 19.81 -35.68
N LEU A 379 -27.49 18.88 -35.61
CA LEU A 379 -27.75 17.45 -35.73
C LEU A 379 -28.58 16.93 -34.55
N VAL A 380 -28.24 17.33 -33.32
CA VAL A 380 -29.01 16.98 -32.11
C VAL A 380 -30.45 17.48 -32.23
N ASN A 381 -30.65 18.75 -32.59
CA ASN A 381 -31.99 19.33 -32.71
C ASN A 381 -32.85 18.61 -33.77
N ALA A 382 -32.24 18.14 -34.86
CA ALA A 382 -32.94 17.42 -35.91
C ALA A 382 -33.47 16.05 -35.46
N VAL A 383 -32.80 15.41 -34.49
CA VAL A 383 -33.12 14.05 -34.03
C VAL A 383 -33.63 14.01 -32.59
N GLN A 384 -33.89 15.15 -31.98
CA GLN A 384 -34.29 15.26 -30.57
C GLN A 384 -35.55 14.45 -30.23
N GLN A 385 -36.56 14.48 -31.10
CA GLN A 385 -37.79 13.71 -30.90
C GLN A 385 -37.52 12.20 -30.99
N ASP A 386 -36.69 11.76 -31.94
CA ASP A 386 -36.30 10.36 -32.08
C ASP A 386 -35.51 9.88 -30.84
N VAL A 387 -34.56 10.68 -30.34
CA VAL A 387 -33.77 10.35 -29.14
C VAL A 387 -34.68 10.22 -27.92
N HIS A 388 -35.65 11.11 -27.74
CA HIS A 388 -36.59 11.02 -26.62
C HIS A 388 -37.41 9.73 -26.65
N ALA A 389 -37.83 9.28 -27.83
CA ALA A 389 -38.50 7.98 -27.99
C ALA A 389 -37.57 6.80 -27.67
N ILE A 390 -36.29 6.86 -28.08
CA ILE A 390 -35.29 5.83 -27.77
C ILE A 390 -35.02 5.75 -26.26
N LEU A 391 -35.00 6.89 -25.55
CA LEU A 391 -34.81 6.92 -24.09
C LEU A 391 -35.92 6.17 -23.34
N GLN A 392 -37.17 6.33 -23.76
CA GLN A 392 -38.31 5.60 -23.16
C GLN A 392 -38.20 4.08 -23.38
N LEU A 393 -37.70 3.66 -24.55
CA LEU A 393 -37.42 2.23 -24.83
C LEU A 393 -36.28 1.70 -23.95
N GLY A 394 -35.27 2.53 -23.67
CA GLY A 394 -34.18 2.22 -22.74
C GLY A 394 -34.67 2.03 -21.30
N GLU A 395 -35.56 2.91 -20.83
CA GLU A 395 -36.12 2.88 -19.47
C GLU A 395 -36.82 1.54 -19.15
N THR A 396 -37.54 0.98 -20.12
CA THR A 396 -38.24 -0.31 -19.95
C THR A 396 -37.25 -1.49 -19.85
N GLN A 397 -36.09 -1.39 -20.52
CA GLN A 397 -35.08 -2.46 -20.53
C GLN A 397 -34.13 -2.40 -19.35
N ILE A 398 -33.78 -1.20 -18.88
CA ILE A 398 -32.94 -1.04 -17.69
C ILE A 398 -33.66 -1.57 -16.46
N GLU A 399 -34.99 -1.39 -16.31
CA GLU A 399 -35.73 -1.93 -15.15
C GLU A 399 -35.49 -3.44 -14.98
N LYS A 400 -35.59 -4.22 -16.06
CA LYS A 400 -35.36 -5.66 -16.03
C LYS A 400 -33.92 -6.00 -15.63
N SER A 401 -32.95 -5.26 -16.16
CA SER A 401 -31.52 -5.50 -15.94
C SER A 401 -31.09 -5.09 -14.53
N ALA A 402 -31.57 -3.93 -14.07
CA ALA A 402 -31.32 -3.42 -12.72
C ALA A 402 -31.93 -4.32 -11.66
N ARG A 403 -33.18 -4.80 -11.85
CA ARG A 403 -33.78 -5.79 -10.93
C ARG A 403 -32.96 -7.07 -10.84
N ALA A 404 -32.44 -7.57 -11.96
CA ALA A 404 -31.58 -8.76 -11.95
C ALA A 404 -30.29 -8.53 -11.13
N LEU A 405 -29.66 -7.36 -11.26
CA LEU A 405 -28.49 -6.98 -10.44
C LEU A 405 -28.83 -6.86 -8.96
N ILE A 406 -29.94 -6.19 -8.63
CA ILE A 406 -30.42 -6.00 -7.25
C ILE A 406 -30.73 -7.36 -6.60
N ASP A 407 -31.46 -8.24 -7.29
CA ASP A 407 -31.81 -9.56 -6.77
C ASP A 407 -30.58 -10.46 -6.60
N ASN A 408 -29.56 -10.33 -7.45
CA ASN A 408 -28.28 -11.02 -7.27
C ASN A 408 -27.55 -10.50 -6.03
N ALA A 409 -27.41 -9.17 -5.90
CA ALA A 409 -26.76 -8.54 -4.76
C ALA A 409 -27.45 -8.88 -3.44
N ARG A 410 -28.79 -8.94 -3.42
CA ARG A 410 -29.57 -9.35 -2.25
C ARG A 410 -29.29 -10.79 -1.84
N ARG A 411 -29.26 -11.71 -2.80
CA ARG A 411 -28.96 -13.13 -2.52
C ARG A 411 -27.55 -13.30 -1.97
N GLU A 412 -26.57 -12.63 -2.58
CA GLU A 412 -25.18 -12.67 -2.09
C GLU A 412 -25.03 -12.06 -0.70
N ALA A 413 -25.69 -10.91 -0.45
CA ALA A 413 -25.67 -10.24 0.85
C ALA A 413 -26.29 -11.11 1.94
N ASP A 414 -27.45 -11.70 1.68
CA ASP A 414 -28.11 -12.60 2.62
C ASP A 414 -27.27 -13.84 2.90
N GLU A 415 -26.70 -14.48 1.87
CA GLU A 415 -25.85 -15.66 2.02
C GLU A 415 -24.62 -15.36 2.88
N LYS A 416 -23.88 -14.29 2.58
CA LYS A 416 -22.65 -13.93 3.32
C LYS A 416 -22.96 -13.50 4.76
N LEU A 417 -23.91 -12.60 4.97
CA LEU A 417 -24.23 -12.07 6.30
C LEU A 417 -24.91 -13.12 7.19
N SER A 418 -25.77 -13.97 6.62
CA SER A 418 -26.35 -15.10 7.36
C SER A 418 -25.29 -16.16 7.70
N GLY A 419 -24.33 -16.40 6.80
CA GLY A 419 -23.18 -17.28 7.07
C GLY A 419 -22.31 -16.77 8.22
N GLU A 420 -21.99 -15.47 8.24
CA GLU A 420 -21.27 -14.82 9.34
C GLU A 420 -22.04 -14.91 10.66
N LEU A 421 -23.35 -14.64 10.64
CA LEU A 421 -24.21 -14.75 11.82
C LEU A 421 -24.24 -16.17 12.38
N SER A 422 -24.47 -17.18 11.53
CA SER A 422 -24.46 -18.60 11.94
C SER A 422 -23.11 -19.02 12.51
N ARG A 423 -22.00 -18.50 11.96
CA ARG A 423 -20.66 -18.76 12.50
C ARG A 423 -20.47 -18.14 13.88
N LEU A 424 -20.91 -16.90 14.09
CA LEU A 424 -20.83 -16.24 15.40
C LEU A 424 -21.72 -16.92 16.45
N GLU A 425 -22.92 -17.34 16.08
CA GLU A 425 -23.81 -18.12 16.96
C GLU A 425 -23.15 -19.43 17.40
N ALA A 426 -22.53 -20.16 16.47
CA ALA A 426 -21.79 -21.36 16.78
C ALA A 426 -20.61 -21.09 17.73
N LEU A 427 -19.88 -19.98 17.55
CA LEU A 427 -18.81 -19.56 18.45
C LEU A 427 -19.34 -19.15 19.82
N ARG A 428 -20.46 -18.43 19.90
CA ARG A 428 -21.09 -18.01 21.16
C ARG A 428 -21.48 -19.20 22.04
N ALA A 429 -21.92 -20.30 21.42
CA ALA A 429 -22.27 -21.53 22.14
C ALA A 429 -21.06 -22.19 22.83
N VAL A 430 -19.83 -21.90 22.40
CA VAL A 430 -18.60 -22.55 22.90
C VAL A 430 -17.56 -21.56 23.47
N ASN A 431 -17.73 -20.25 23.26
CA ASN A 431 -16.79 -19.21 23.66
C ASN A 431 -17.54 -18.06 24.37
N PRO A 432 -17.28 -17.81 25.67
CA PRO A 432 -17.97 -16.77 26.44
C PRO A 432 -17.59 -15.35 26.03
N ASN A 433 -16.53 -15.16 25.25
CA ASN A 433 -16.03 -13.84 24.85
C ASN A 433 -16.86 -13.19 23.73
N ILE A 434 -17.70 -13.95 23.03
CA ILE A 434 -18.60 -13.41 22.00
C ILE A 434 -19.74 -12.67 22.71
N ARG A 435 -19.91 -11.38 22.38
CA ARG A 435 -20.90 -10.50 23.02
C ARG A 435 -22.22 -10.52 22.26
N ASP A 436 -23.32 -10.32 22.97
CA ASP A 436 -24.66 -10.28 22.37
C ASP A 436 -24.79 -9.08 21.40
N ASP A 437 -24.09 -7.97 21.68
CA ASP A 437 -24.01 -6.79 20.81
C ASP A 437 -23.43 -7.09 19.42
N GLU A 438 -22.52 -8.07 19.30
CA GLU A 438 -21.90 -8.43 18.03
C GLU A 438 -22.90 -9.17 17.12
N LEU A 439 -23.70 -10.08 17.69
CA LEU A 439 -24.76 -10.76 16.93
C LEU A 439 -25.86 -9.79 16.53
N ALA A 440 -26.29 -8.92 17.45
CA ALA A 440 -27.31 -7.91 17.18
C ALA A 440 -26.87 -6.93 16.08
N ALA A 441 -25.58 -6.55 16.05
CA ALA A 441 -25.03 -5.70 15.01
C ALA A 441 -25.08 -6.34 13.63
N ILE A 442 -24.69 -7.62 13.50
CA ILE A 442 -24.74 -8.33 12.21
C ILE A 442 -26.18 -8.55 11.75
N ASP A 443 -27.08 -8.97 12.63
CA ASP A 443 -28.49 -9.17 12.28
C ASP A 443 -29.16 -7.85 11.85
N SER A 444 -28.92 -6.76 12.60
CA SER A 444 -29.42 -5.44 12.25
C SER A 444 -28.83 -4.95 10.93
N ASN A 445 -27.52 -5.14 10.71
CA ASN A 445 -26.87 -4.79 9.45
C ASN A 445 -27.49 -5.56 8.27
N ARG A 446 -27.67 -6.88 8.41
CA ARG A 446 -28.32 -7.72 7.37
C ARG A 446 -29.71 -7.20 7.01
N GLN A 447 -30.55 -6.92 8.00
CA GLN A 447 -31.90 -6.41 7.75
C GLN A 447 -31.87 -5.06 7.02
N GLN A 448 -31.04 -4.12 7.49
CA GLN A 448 -30.92 -2.79 6.89
C GLN A 448 -30.31 -2.83 5.48
N VAL A 449 -29.35 -3.72 5.23
CA VAL A 449 -28.76 -3.94 3.90
C VAL A 449 -29.81 -4.46 2.92
N LEU A 450 -30.58 -5.47 3.31
CA LEU A 450 -31.62 -6.04 2.45
C LEU A 450 -32.77 -5.05 2.19
N GLU A 451 -33.15 -4.25 3.19
CA GLU A 451 -34.13 -3.18 3.02
C GLU A 451 -33.63 -2.09 2.06
N SER A 452 -32.38 -1.65 2.22
CA SER A 452 -31.78 -0.63 1.36
C SER A 452 -31.62 -1.11 -0.08
N LEU A 453 -31.23 -2.39 -0.28
CA LEU A 453 -31.16 -3.00 -1.61
C LEU A 453 -32.54 -3.12 -2.27
N ASN A 454 -33.62 -3.35 -1.51
CA ASN A 454 -34.98 -3.35 -2.05
C ASN A 454 -35.41 -1.97 -2.57
N GLN A 455 -34.86 -0.89 -2.00
CA GLN A 455 -35.13 0.48 -2.41
C GLN A 455 -34.12 0.99 -3.45
N ALA A 456 -33.19 0.14 -3.91
CA ALA A 456 -32.23 0.50 -4.93
C ALA A 456 -32.94 0.90 -6.23
N GLY A 457 -32.37 1.90 -6.90
CA GLY A 457 -32.89 2.45 -8.14
C GLY A 457 -31.84 2.49 -9.22
N TRP A 458 -32.19 3.11 -10.34
CA TRP A 458 -31.27 3.42 -11.42
C TRP A 458 -31.50 4.82 -11.91
N ARG A 459 -30.44 5.46 -12.39
CA ARG A 459 -30.50 6.77 -13.06
C ARG A 459 -29.67 6.74 -14.33
N LEU A 460 -30.06 7.55 -15.31
CA LEU A 460 -29.22 7.78 -16.49
C LEU A 460 -28.11 8.75 -16.09
N ASP A 461 -26.86 8.33 -16.23
CA ASP A 461 -25.68 9.11 -15.81
C ASP A 461 -24.98 9.75 -17.01
N ALA A 462 -24.77 8.98 -18.08
CA ALA A 462 -24.18 9.49 -19.32
C ALA A 462 -24.96 9.09 -20.58
N LEU A 463 -24.90 9.96 -21.58
CA LEU A 463 -25.52 9.81 -22.89
C LEU A 463 -24.57 10.27 -24.00
N ARG A 464 -24.34 9.41 -24.98
CA ARG A 464 -23.60 9.75 -26.20
C ARG A 464 -24.46 9.52 -27.44
N LEU A 465 -24.71 10.59 -28.20
CA LEU A 465 -25.37 10.52 -29.49
C LEU A 465 -24.36 10.15 -30.58
N ILE A 466 -24.69 9.15 -31.39
CA ILE A 466 -23.80 8.65 -32.44
C ILE A 466 -24.55 8.67 -33.77
N VAL A 467 -23.94 9.31 -34.77
CA VAL A 467 -24.51 9.41 -36.12
C VAL A 467 -23.57 8.78 -37.12
N VAL A 468 -24.10 7.86 -37.92
CA VAL A 468 -23.35 7.21 -38.98
C VAL A 468 -23.18 8.14 -40.17
N THR A 469 -21.95 8.24 -40.65
CA THR A 469 -21.56 8.95 -41.86
C THR A 469 -20.63 8.09 -42.71
N HIS A 470 -20.58 8.38 -44.01
CA HIS A 470 -19.60 7.79 -44.93
C HIS A 470 -18.38 8.71 -45.16
N GLN A 471 -18.40 9.92 -44.60
CA GLN A 471 -17.39 10.98 -44.77
C GLN A 471 -16.41 11.01 -43.60
#